data_AF-A0A6I4XJU1-F1
#
_entry.id   AF-A0A6I4XJU1-F1
#
_cell.length_a   1.000
_cell.length_b   1.000
_cell.length_c   1.000
_cell.angle_alpha   90.00
_cell.angle_beta   90.00
_cell.angle_gamma   90.00
#
_symmetry.space_group_name_H-M   'P 1'
#
loop_
_entity.id
_entity.type
_entity.pdbx_description
1 polymer ?
#
loop_
_entity_poly.entity_id
_entity_poly.type
_entity_poly.pdbx_seq_one_letter_code
_entity_poly.pdbx_strand_id
1 'polypeptide(L)' 'MDTLQFQKNPETAAKMSAYMKHQFVFAGIPAPERQALSKQLLKESHTWPKE' A
#
# COMPACT_ATOMS: atom_id res chain seq x y z
N MET A 1 -0.31 -1.85 18.19
CA MET A 1 -0.88 -1.55 16.87
C MET A 1 0.13 -2.04 15.84
N ASP A 2 -0.18 -3.17 15.21
CA ASP A 2 0.68 -3.73 14.17
C ASP A 2 0.64 -2.80 12.96
N THR A 3 1.80 -2.31 12.52
CA THR A 3 1.89 -1.33 11.44
C THR A 3 2.16 -2.06 10.14
N LEU A 4 1.22 -2.02 9.20
CA LEU A 4 1.38 -2.64 7.88
C LEU A 4 2.54 -1.96 7.12
N GLN A 5 3.63 -2.69 6.93
CA GLN A 5 4.78 -2.22 6.14
C GLN A 5 4.81 -2.91 4.77
N PHE A 6 4.85 -2.10 3.71
CA PHE A 6 4.99 -2.60 2.34
C PHE A 6 6.48 -2.76 1.98
N GLN A 7 6.84 -3.91 1.43
CA GLN A 7 8.19 -4.12 0.88
C GLN A 7 8.39 -3.24 -0.37
N LYS A 8 9.51 -2.54 -0.45
CA LYS A 8 9.79 -1.66 -1.59
C LYS A 8 10.21 -2.49 -2.81
N ASN A 9 9.51 -2.30 -3.93
CA ASN A 9 9.87 -2.82 -5.24
C ASN A 9 10.26 -1.66 -6.17
N PRO A 10 11.56 -1.36 -6.33
CA PRO A 10 12.04 -0.18 -7.04
C PRO A 10 11.68 -0.17 -8.54
N GLU A 11 11.63 -1.34 -9.19
CA GLU A 11 11.30 -1.45 -10.62
C GLU A 11 9.86 -1.03 -10.91
N THR A 12 8.92 -1.53 -10.10
CA THR A 12 7.50 -1.18 -10.20
C THR A 12 7.25 0.24 -9.69
N ALA A 13 7.95 0.66 -8.64
CA ALA A 13 7.85 2.02 -8.08
C ALA A 13 8.20 3.10 -9.12
N ALA A 14 9.26 2.90 -9.89
CA ALA A 14 9.67 3.83 -10.95
C ALA A 14 8.58 3.98 -12.02
N LYS A 15 7.97 2.87 -12.45
CA LYS A 15 6.86 2.88 -13.43
C LYS A 15 5.62 3.61 -12.89
N MET A 16 5.26 3.35 -11.63
CA MET A 16 4.12 4.01 -10.97
C MET A 16 4.36 5.51 -10.77
N SER A 17 5.58 5.88 -10.36
CA SER A 17 5.99 7.28 -10.20
C SER A 17 5.94 8.01 -11.54
N ALA A 18 6.48 7.41 -12.62
CA ALA A 18 6.44 7.97 -13.96
C ALA A 18 5.00 8.19 -14.47
N TYR A 19 4.11 7.21 -14.24
CA TYR A 19 2.69 7.34 -14.59
C TYR A 19 2.03 8.55 -13.90
N MET A 20 2.43 8.84 -12.66
CA MET A 20 1.96 10.01 -11.89
C MET A 20 2.87 11.25 -12.02
N LYS A 21 3.61 11.37 -13.14
CA LYS A 21 4.51 12.51 -13.44
C LYS A 21 5.54 12.80 -12.34
N HIS A 22 6.00 11.76 -11.66
CA HIS A 22 6.97 11.82 -10.56
C HIS A 22 6.54 12.70 -9.37
N GLN A 23 5.24 12.94 -9.20
CA GLN A 23 4.70 13.77 -8.11
C GLN A 23 4.57 13.02 -6.78
N PHE A 24 4.65 11.68 -6.82
CA PHE A 24 4.50 10.83 -5.65
C PHE A 24 5.59 9.78 -5.58
N VAL A 25 6.00 9.47 -4.34
CA VAL A 25 6.90 8.37 -4.00
C VAL A 25 6.05 7.11 -3.81
N PHE A 26 6.33 6.08 -4.60
CA PHE A 26 5.65 4.79 -4.51
C PHE A 26 6.54 3.72 -3.89
N ALA A 27 5.92 2.80 -3.13
CA ALA A 27 6.58 1.57 -2.69
C ALA A 27 6.70 0.54 -3.84
N GLY A 28 5.97 0.73 -4.95
CA GLY A 28 5.99 -0.21 -6.08
C GLY A 28 5.10 -1.44 -5.90
N ILE A 29 4.06 -1.33 -5.07
CA ILE A 29 3.06 -2.40 -4.90
C ILE A 29 1.82 -2.07 -5.74
N PRO A 30 1.52 -2.86 -6.80
CA PRO A 30 0.30 -2.75 -7.59
C PRO A 30 -0.97 -2.89 -6.76
N ALA A 31 -2.09 -2.40 -7.30
CA ALA A 31 -3.39 -2.47 -6.63
C ALA A 31 -3.81 -3.88 -6.15
N PRO A 32 -3.69 -4.97 -6.94
CA PRO A 32 -4.11 -6.30 -6.48
C PRO A 32 -3.26 -6.83 -5.31
N GLU A 33 -1.94 -6.65 -5.36
CA GLU A 33 -1.05 -7.05 -4.26
C GLU A 33 -1.32 -6.23 -3.00
N ARG A 34 -1.51 -4.91 -3.14
CA ARG A 34 -1.87 -4.03 -2.02
C ARG A 34 -3.20 -4.45 -1.38
N GLN A 35 -4.20 -4.82 -2.17
CA GLN A 35 -5.49 -5.29 -1.66
C GLN A 35 -5.34 -6.58 -0.86
N ALA A 36 -4.54 -7.54 -1.35
CA ALA A 36 -4.27 -8.78 -0.62
C ALA A 36 -3.58 -8.51 0.72
N LEU A 37 -2.54 -7.66 0.73
CA LEU A 37 -1.76 -7.32 1.93
C LEU A 37 -2.59 -6.53 2.96
N SER A 38 -3.40 -5.57 2.51
CA SER A 38 -4.23 -4.75 3.39
C SER A 38 -5.53 -5.43 3.84
N LYS A 39 -5.93 -6.55 3.22
CA LYS A 39 -7.20 -7.24 3.53
C LYS A 39 -7.35 -7.59 5.01
N GLN A 40 -6.28 -8.09 5.63
CA GLN A 40 -6.33 -8.48 7.04
C GLN A 40 -6.45 -7.26 7.95
N LEU A 41 -5.64 -6.22 7.70
CA LEU A 41 -5.71 -4.95 8.42
C LEU A 41 -7.10 -4.30 8.30
N LEU A 42 -7.68 -4.27 7.09
CA LEU A 42 -9.02 -3.73 6.86
C LEU A 42 -10.09 -4.58 7.55
N LYS A 43 -9.92 -5.91 7.66
CA LYS A 43 -10.83 -6.76 8.42
C LYS A 43 -10.78 -6.41 9.91
N GLU A 44 -9.57 -6.26 10.45
CA GLU A 44 -9.35 -5.86 11.85
C GLU A 44 -9.89 -4.46 12.13
N SER A 45 -9.83 -3.54 11.17
CA SER A 45 -10.32 -2.16 11.37
C SER A 45 -11.82 -2.05 11.61
N HIS A 46 -12.60 -3.09 11.29
CA HIS A 46 -14.05 -3.11 11.58
C HIS A 46 -14.34 -3.19 13.08
N THR A 47 -13.42 -3.76 13.86
CA THR A 47 -13.57 -3.91 15.31
C THR A 47 -12.90 -2.78 16.09
N TRP A 48 -12.28 -1.82 15.39
CA TRP A 48 -11.64 -0.68 16.04
C TRP A 48 -12.70 0.28 16.58
N PRO A 49 -12.46 0.87 17.76
CA PRO A 49 -13.36 1.88 18.30
C PRO A 49 -13.42 3.06 17.32
N LYS A 50 -14.64 3.52 17.01
CA LYS A 50 -14.85 4.76 16.27
C LYS A 50 -14.85 5.88 17.31
N GLU A 51 -13.88 6.79 17.19
CA GLU A 51 -13.85 8.05 17.94
C GLU A 51 -14.97 9.00 17.47
#